data_AF-A0A958KTF5-F1
#
_entry.id   AF-A0A958KTF5-F1
#
_cell.length_a   1.000
_cell.length_b   1.000
_cell.length_c   1.000
_cell.angle_alpha   90.00
_cell.angle_beta   90.00
_cell.angle_gamma   90.00
#
_symmetry.space_group_name_H-M   'P 1'
#
loop_
_entity.id
_entity.type
_entity.pdbx_description
1 polymer ?
#
loop_
_entity_poly.entity_id
_entity_poly.type
_entity_poly.pdbx_seq_one_letter_code
_entity_poly.pdbx_strand_id
1 'polypeptide(L)'
;MKSFILSAAIVMGLATTASADVVELSSKVVTLNVDLSTTQVRLSNAGYTSPVLKVLVPELAGVTILDHRNEGEAAPCIATYESLDPEDVIQGNPSVEKVDLKITLSKGLYADVEAGTCRVTLHELVEGKIRGLGFTHSRLLDVGTRHIDDCQ
;
A
#
# COMPACT_ATOMS: atom_id res chain seq x y z
N MET A 1 22.83 -61.57 -17.76
CA MET A 1 23.23 -60.16 -17.60
C MET A 1 22.32 -59.53 -16.56
N LYS A 2 22.87 -58.97 -15.46
CA LYS A 2 22.09 -58.47 -14.31
C LYS A 2 21.66 -57.02 -14.55
N SER A 3 20.35 -56.78 -14.51
CA SER A 3 19.76 -55.45 -14.64
C SER A 3 19.64 -54.79 -13.27
N PHE A 4 20.22 -53.60 -13.09
CA PHE A 4 20.09 -52.78 -11.88
C PHE A 4 18.98 -51.75 -12.11
N ILE A 5 17.91 -51.82 -11.32
CA ILE A 5 16.83 -50.83 -11.32
C ILE A 5 17.20 -49.75 -10.31
N LEU A 6 17.64 -48.59 -10.81
CA LEU A 6 17.93 -47.41 -10.02
C LEU A 6 16.60 -46.68 -9.72
N SER A 7 16.09 -46.82 -8.50
CA SER A 7 14.87 -46.12 -8.07
C SER A 7 15.25 -44.71 -7.62
N ALA A 8 14.91 -43.71 -8.43
CA ALA A 8 15.06 -42.29 -8.07
C ALA A 8 13.94 -41.88 -7.10
N ALA A 9 14.29 -41.74 -5.82
CA ALA A 9 13.39 -41.16 -4.83
C ALA A 9 13.36 -39.64 -5.01
N ILE A 10 12.29 -39.13 -5.61
CA ILE A 10 12.00 -37.69 -5.71
C ILE A 10 11.53 -37.24 -4.33
N VAL A 11 12.41 -36.59 -3.57
CA VAL A 11 12.06 -35.90 -2.32
C VAL A 11 11.39 -34.59 -2.71
N MET A 12 10.06 -34.53 -2.68
CA MET A 12 9.32 -33.28 -2.76
C MET A 12 9.52 -32.53 -1.43
N GLY A 13 10.47 -31.60 -1.42
CA GLY A 13 10.62 -30.66 -0.32
C GLY A 13 9.39 -29.77 -0.21
N LEU A 14 8.67 -29.85 0.91
CA LEU A 14 7.65 -28.86 1.27
C LEU A 14 8.35 -27.53 1.53
N ALA A 15 8.18 -26.57 0.63
CA ALA A 15 8.54 -25.19 0.89
C ALA A 15 7.59 -24.63 1.95
N THR A 16 8.06 -24.48 3.19
CA THR A 16 7.34 -23.74 4.22
C THR A 16 7.42 -22.26 3.85
N THR A 17 6.32 -21.69 3.38
CA THR A 17 6.21 -20.24 3.22
C THR A 17 6.19 -19.61 4.62
N ALA A 18 7.21 -18.82 4.95
CA ALA A 18 7.21 -18.01 6.16
C ALA A 18 6.00 -17.07 6.13
N SER A 19 5.10 -17.20 7.11
CA SER A 19 4.00 -16.26 7.30
C SER A 19 4.58 -14.97 7.88
N ALA A 20 4.28 -13.84 7.26
CA ALA A 20 4.61 -12.54 7.85
C ALA A 20 3.54 -12.21 8.89
N ASP A 21 3.95 -11.95 10.12
CA ASP A 21 3.03 -11.47 11.15
C ASP A 21 2.77 -9.98 10.91
N VAL A 22 1.50 -9.66 10.63
CA VAL A 22 1.04 -8.29 10.43
C VAL A 22 0.16 -7.90 11.62
N VAL A 23 0.62 -6.91 12.36
CA VAL A 23 -0.09 -6.38 13.54
C VAL A 23 -0.60 -4.99 13.23
N GLU A 24 -1.91 -4.78 13.32
CA GLU A 24 -2.48 -3.43 13.23
C GLU A 24 -2.06 -2.62 14.46
N LEU A 25 -1.40 -1.48 14.22
CA LEU A 25 -0.98 -0.55 15.27
C LEU A 25 -2.03 0.52 15.55
N SER A 26 -2.76 0.93 14.51
CA SER A 26 -3.84 1.91 14.63
C SER A 26 -4.75 1.87 13.40
N SER A 27 -6.03 2.16 13.61
CA SER A 27 -6.99 2.44 12.56
C SER A 27 -7.86 3.62 12.96
N LYS A 28 -8.02 4.60 12.05
CA LYS A 28 -8.85 5.79 12.29
C LYS A 28 -9.53 6.22 11.00
N VAL A 29 -10.66 6.88 11.15
CA VAL A 29 -11.35 7.58 10.05
C VAL A 29 -11.20 9.08 10.28
N VAL A 30 -10.79 9.81 9.24
CA VAL A 30 -10.67 11.26 9.24
C VAL A 30 -11.49 11.84 8.09
N THR A 31 -12.21 12.92 8.36
CA THR A 31 -12.94 13.68 7.32
C THR A 31 -12.05 14.81 6.84
N LEU A 32 -11.61 14.76 5.59
CA LEU A 32 -10.73 15.78 4.98
C LEU A 32 -11.45 16.54 3.87
N ASN A 33 -11.01 17.77 3.61
CA ASN A 33 -11.46 18.51 2.43
C ASN A 33 -10.69 18.03 1.21
N VAL A 34 -11.40 17.51 0.22
CA VAL A 34 -10.82 17.04 -1.04
C VAL A 34 -11.33 17.94 -2.16
N ASP A 35 -10.41 18.66 -2.80
CA ASP A 35 -10.70 19.48 -3.97
C ASP A 35 -10.75 18.58 -5.22
N LEU A 36 -11.92 18.52 -5.84
CA LEU A 36 -12.22 17.72 -7.04
C LEU A 36 -12.18 18.58 -8.32
N SER A 37 -11.31 19.58 -8.37
CA SER A 37 -11.02 20.34 -9.59
C SER A 37 -9.98 19.65 -10.46
N THR A 38 -9.88 20.09 -11.71
CA THR A 38 -8.86 19.65 -12.68
C THR A 38 -7.41 19.88 -12.21
N THR A 39 -7.20 20.71 -11.19
CA THR A 39 -5.86 20.97 -10.64
C THR A 39 -5.39 19.86 -9.69
N GLN A 40 -6.32 19.17 -9.03
CA GLN A 40 -6.03 18.14 -8.03
C GLN A 40 -6.35 16.73 -8.54
N VAL A 41 -7.23 16.60 -9.53
CA VAL A 41 -7.57 15.32 -10.16
C VAL A 41 -6.79 15.16 -11.46
N ARG A 42 -5.96 14.11 -11.56
CA ARG A 42 -5.14 13.89 -12.76
C ARG A 42 -4.82 12.42 -13.01
N LEU A 43 -4.73 12.06 -14.28
CA LEU A 43 -4.15 10.79 -14.71
C LEU A 43 -2.62 10.91 -14.70
N SER A 44 -1.93 10.08 -13.92
CA SER A 44 -0.47 10.12 -13.76
C SER A 44 0.06 8.73 -13.47
N ASN A 45 1.22 8.38 -14.03
CA ASN A 45 1.95 7.15 -13.71
C ASN A 45 3.01 7.36 -12.61
N ALA A 46 3.14 8.56 -12.04
CA ALA A 46 4.25 8.86 -11.14
C ALA A 46 4.22 7.95 -9.90
N GLY A 47 5.24 7.13 -9.67
CA GLY A 47 5.25 6.13 -8.59
C GLY A 47 4.38 4.88 -8.83
N TYR A 48 3.96 4.61 -10.07
CA TYR A 48 3.20 3.42 -10.46
C TYR A 48 3.75 2.82 -11.76
N THR A 49 3.49 1.54 -12.02
CA THR A 49 3.88 0.86 -13.27
C THR A 49 3.00 1.22 -14.47
N SER A 50 1.83 1.80 -14.22
CA SER A 50 0.86 2.23 -15.23
C SER A 50 0.19 3.54 -14.81
N PRO A 51 -0.39 4.31 -15.75
CA PRO A 51 -1.18 5.49 -15.41
C PRO A 51 -2.35 5.10 -14.51
N VAL A 52 -2.52 5.84 -13.40
CA VAL A 52 -3.64 5.71 -12.49
C VAL A 52 -4.28 7.08 -12.27
N LEU A 53 -5.59 7.09 -12.04
CA LEU A 53 -6.28 8.33 -11.73
C LEU A 53 -6.00 8.70 -10.27
N LYS A 54 -5.48 9.89 -10.06
CA LYS A 54 -5.06 10.40 -8.75
C LYS A 54 -5.86 11.60 -8.33
N VAL A 55 -6.05 11.72 -7.02
CA VAL A 55 -6.55 12.92 -6.37
C VAL A 55 -5.52 13.37 -5.34
N LEU A 56 -5.02 14.60 -5.48
CA LEU A 56 -4.15 15.22 -4.50
C LEU A 56 -4.95 15.62 -3.25
N VAL A 57 -4.44 15.26 -2.07
CA VAL A 57 -5.08 15.56 -0.78
C VAL A 57 -4.01 16.09 0.18
N PRO A 58 -3.66 17.39 0.11
CA PRO A 58 -2.58 17.98 0.90
C PRO A 58 -2.74 17.76 2.42
N GLU A 59 -3.97 17.76 2.92
CA GLU A 59 -4.29 17.55 4.34
C GLU A 59 -3.81 16.18 4.87
N LEU A 60 -3.58 15.18 3.99
CA LEU A 60 -3.03 13.88 4.40
C LEU A 60 -1.69 14.02 5.12
N ALA A 61 -0.83 14.97 4.73
CA ALA A 61 0.48 15.18 5.35
C ALA A 61 0.38 15.48 6.87
N GLY A 62 -0.75 16.01 7.33
CA GLY A 62 -0.99 16.31 8.75
C GLY A 62 -1.62 15.17 9.55
N VAL A 63 -2.08 14.10 8.89
CA VAL A 63 -2.83 13.01 9.54
C VAL A 63 -2.23 11.62 9.31
N THR A 64 -1.28 11.47 8.39
CA THR A 64 -0.52 10.24 8.14
C THR A 64 0.84 10.27 8.82
N ILE A 65 1.39 9.09 9.13
CA ILE A 65 2.74 8.95 9.68
C ILE A 65 3.77 8.85 8.55
N LEU A 66 3.43 8.20 7.44
CA LEU A 66 4.29 8.09 6.27
C LEU A 66 3.94 9.17 5.23
N ASP A 67 4.91 9.53 4.37
CA ASP A 67 4.70 10.49 3.28
C ASP A 67 4.03 9.81 2.08
N HIS A 68 2.74 10.12 1.87
CA HIS A 68 1.92 9.62 0.76
C HIS A 68 2.04 10.47 -0.52
N ARG A 69 3.09 11.28 -0.65
CA ARG A 69 3.45 11.94 -1.92
C ARG A 69 4.19 10.98 -2.84
N ASN A 70 3.83 10.93 -4.12
CA ASN A 70 4.63 10.20 -5.12
C ASN A 70 5.70 11.13 -5.67
N GLU A 71 6.80 10.56 -6.18
CA GLU A 71 7.82 11.31 -6.91
C GLU A 71 7.18 12.18 -8.00
N GLY A 72 7.57 13.46 -8.10
CA GLY A 72 7.01 14.40 -9.06
C GLY A 72 5.61 14.95 -8.74
N GLU A 73 4.95 14.48 -7.68
CA GLU A 73 3.69 15.07 -7.21
C GLU A 73 3.97 16.24 -6.25
N ALA A 74 3.11 17.26 -6.27
CA ALA A 74 3.27 18.45 -5.43
C ALA A 74 2.79 18.24 -3.97
N ALA A 75 1.97 17.22 -3.73
CA ALA A 75 1.32 16.93 -2.46
C ALA A 75 1.06 15.42 -2.31
N PRO A 76 0.73 14.93 -1.10
CA PRO A 76 0.17 13.60 -0.92
C PRO A 76 -1.04 13.35 -1.81
N CYS A 77 -1.23 12.10 -2.23
CA CYS A 77 -2.32 11.73 -3.12
C CYS A 77 -2.92 10.38 -2.75
N ILE A 78 -4.09 10.10 -3.30
CA ILE A 78 -4.71 8.76 -3.35
C ILE A 78 -5.03 8.44 -4.80
N ALA A 79 -5.04 7.15 -5.15
CA ALA A 79 -5.25 6.70 -6.52
C ALA A 79 -6.43 5.71 -6.62
N THR A 80 -7.09 5.70 -7.76
CA THR A 80 -8.07 4.66 -8.12
C THR A 80 -7.61 3.90 -9.36
N TYR A 81 -7.99 2.62 -9.41
CA TYR A 81 -7.85 1.75 -10.57
C TYR A 81 -9.20 1.47 -11.23
N GLU A 82 -10.29 2.04 -10.70
CA GLU A 82 -11.66 1.82 -11.20
C GLU A 82 -11.98 2.68 -12.43
N SER A 83 -11.25 3.79 -12.62
CA SER A 83 -11.33 4.65 -13.80
C SER A 83 -9.97 5.25 -14.16
N LEU A 84 -9.81 5.58 -15.44
CA LEU A 84 -8.68 6.36 -15.98
C LEU A 84 -9.11 7.76 -16.45
N ASP A 85 -10.41 8.08 -16.44
CA ASP A 85 -10.92 9.37 -16.89
C ASP A 85 -11.13 10.31 -15.69
N PRO A 86 -10.40 11.44 -15.61
CA PRO A 86 -10.65 12.46 -14.60
C PRO A 86 -12.09 12.94 -14.52
N GLU A 87 -12.84 12.94 -15.63
CA GLU A 87 -14.25 13.36 -15.63
C GLU A 87 -15.18 12.40 -14.88
N ASP A 88 -14.79 11.14 -14.66
CA ASP A 88 -15.59 10.25 -13.80
C ASP A 88 -15.56 10.69 -12.33
N VAL A 89 -14.52 11.43 -11.94
CA VAL A 89 -14.40 12.06 -10.62
C VAL A 89 -14.94 13.49 -10.66
N ILE A 90 -14.60 14.30 -11.66
CA ILE A 90 -14.99 15.72 -11.74
C ILE A 90 -16.47 15.90 -12.08
N GLN A 91 -17.03 15.02 -12.92
CA GLN A 91 -18.43 14.95 -13.33
C GLN A 91 -19.02 16.31 -13.76
N GLY A 92 -18.21 17.17 -14.38
CA GLY A 92 -18.59 18.55 -14.72
C GLY A 92 -18.99 19.45 -13.53
N ASN A 93 -18.73 19.03 -12.28
CA ASN A 93 -19.10 19.73 -11.06
C ASN A 93 -17.88 19.85 -10.11
N PRO A 94 -16.88 20.68 -10.47
CA PRO A 94 -15.69 20.88 -9.63
C PRO A 94 -16.11 21.52 -8.29
N SER A 95 -15.71 20.89 -7.19
CA SER A 95 -16.06 21.34 -5.85
C SER A 95 -15.06 20.81 -4.82
N VAL A 96 -15.13 21.36 -3.61
CA VAL A 96 -14.43 20.80 -2.45
C VAL A 96 -15.42 19.98 -1.65
N GLU A 97 -15.13 18.70 -1.47
CA GLU A 97 -16.00 17.75 -0.78
C GLU A 97 -15.35 17.28 0.53
N LYS A 98 -16.19 17.02 1.54
CA LYS A 98 -15.75 16.36 2.76
C LYS A 98 -15.77 14.85 2.54
N VAL A 99 -14.60 14.23 2.58
CA VAL A 99 -14.43 12.81 2.30
C VAL A 99 -13.89 12.11 3.55
N ASP A 100 -14.56 11.05 3.95
CA ASP A 100 -14.08 10.16 5.01
C ASP A 100 -13.01 9.23 4.44
N LEU A 101 -11.80 9.35 4.97
CA LEU A 101 -10.66 8.50 4.65
C LEU A 101 -10.31 7.66 5.86
N LYS A 102 -10.24 6.34 5.67
CA LYS A 102 -9.74 5.40 6.67
C LYS A 102 -8.23 5.26 6.50
N ILE A 103 -7.51 5.46 7.59
CA ILE A 103 -6.05 5.36 7.67
C ILE A 103 -5.73 4.21 8.62
N THR A 104 -5.02 3.20 8.13
CA THR A 104 -4.60 2.03 8.90
C THR A 104 -3.08 1.94 8.87
N LEU A 105 -2.45 1.95 10.04
CA LEU A 105 -1.02 1.68 10.20
C LEU A 105 -0.85 0.27 10.77
N SER A 106 -0.04 -0.54 10.10
CA SER A 106 0.32 -1.89 10.52
C SER A 106 1.83 -2.05 10.62
N LYS A 107 2.28 -2.97 11.48
CA LYS A 107 3.66 -3.43 11.62
C LYS A 107 3.77 -4.81 10.98
N GLY A 108 4.71 -4.98 10.05
CA GLY A 108 5.08 -6.28 9.50
C GLY A 108 6.37 -6.80 10.12
N LEU A 109 6.39 -8.08 10.47
CA LEU A 109 7.58 -8.80 10.95
C LEU A 109 7.92 -9.92 9.97
N TYR A 110 9.16 -9.94 9.48
CA TYR A 110 9.65 -10.92 8.52
C TYR A 110 10.92 -11.59 9.07
N ALA A 111 10.79 -12.85 9.49
CA ALA A 111 11.91 -13.63 9.99
C ALA A 111 12.81 -14.09 8.84
N ASP A 112 14.12 -13.84 8.97
CA ASP A 112 15.18 -14.44 8.18
C ASP A 112 15.92 -15.43 9.07
N VAL A 113 15.50 -16.70 8.99
CA VAL A 113 16.02 -17.79 9.84
C VAL A 113 17.49 -18.08 9.54
N GLU A 114 17.92 -17.91 8.29
CA GLU A 114 19.31 -18.15 7.90
C GLU A 114 20.24 -17.07 8.46
N ALA A 115 19.81 -15.80 8.38
CA ALA A 115 20.57 -14.68 8.93
C ALA A 115 20.41 -14.51 10.45
N GLY A 116 19.44 -15.20 11.07
CA GLY A 116 19.10 -15.01 12.49
C GLY A 116 18.55 -13.61 12.79
N THR A 117 17.84 -13.01 11.82
CA THR A 117 17.33 -11.64 11.95
C THR A 117 15.82 -11.56 11.74
N CYS A 118 15.21 -10.49 12.23
CA CYS A 118 13.82 -10.13 12.02
C CYS A 118 13.74 -8.75 11.37
N ARG A 119 13.25 -8.65 10.14
CA ARG A 119 13.02 -7.36 9.48
C ARG A 119 11.68 -6.79 9.93
N VAL A 120 11.69 -5.54 10.37
CA VAL A 120 10.49 -4.82 10.84
C VAL A 120 10.11 -3.76 9.82
N THR A 121 8.88 -3.80 9.34
CA THR A 121 8.34 -2.77 8.44
C THR A 121 7.11 -2.11 9.05
N LEU A 122 6.88 -0.86 8.66
CA LEU A 122 5.59 -0.20 8.83
C LEU A 122 4.89 -0.16 7.47
N HIS A 123 3.60 -0.42 7.47
CA HIS A 123 2.73 -0.31 6.31
C HIS A 123 1.55 0.59 6.68
N GLU A 124 1.46 1.75 6.02
CA GLU A 124 0.33 2.66 6.19
C GLU A 124 -0.54 2.64 4.93
N LEU A 125 -1.82 2.34 5.10
CA LEU A 125 -2.84 2.29 4.05
C LEU A 125 -3.86 3.40 4.28
N VAL A 126 -4.08 4.22 3.26
CA VAL A 126 -5.16 5.20 3.18
C VAL A 126 -6.19 4.69 2.18
N GLU A 127 -7.45 4.59 2.58
CA GLU A 127 -8.55 4.13 1.73
C GLU A 127 -9.79 5.02 1.91
N GLY A 128 -10.56 5.21 0.86
CA GLY A 128 -11.77 6.04 0.89
C GLY A 128 -12.61 5.91 -0.37
N LYS A 129 -13.75 6.61 -0.40
CA LYS A 129 -14.62 6.68 -1.57
C LYS A 129 -14.89 8.12 -1.97
N ILE A 130 -14.70 8.43 -3.25
CA ILE A 130 -15.02 9.74 -3.84
C ILE A 130 -16.00 9.49 -4.97
N ARG A 131 -17.22 10.02 -4.86
CA ARG A 131 -18.29 9.90 -5.87
C ARG A 131 -18.54 8.47 -6.35
N GLY A 132 -18.47 7.52 -5.43
CA GLY A 132 -18.71 6.10 -5.68
C GLY A 132 -17.48 5.28 -6.07
N LEU A 133 -16.37 5.93 -6.43
CA LEU A 133 -15.12 5.28 -6.80
C LEU A 133 -14.25 5.01 -5.57
N GLY A 134 -13.66 3.81 -5.49
CA GLY A 134 -12.70 3.43 -4.47
C GLY A 134 -11.33 4.05 -4.73
N PHE A 135 -10.80 4.77 -3.74
CA PHE A 135 -9.44 5.31 -3.75
C PHE A 135 -8.59 4.66 -2.67
N THR A 136 -7.33 4.40 -2.99
CA THR A 136 -6.38 3.78 -2.09
C THR A 136 -4.97 4.32 -2.31
N HIS A 137 -4.15 4.30 -1.26
CA HIS A 137 -2.73 4.49 -1.36
C HIS A 137 -2.02 3.84 -0.18
N SER A 138 -0.94 3.11 -0.47
CA SER A 138 -0.11 2.47 0.55
C SER A 138 1.32 3.01 0.54
N ARG A 139 1.90 3.10 1.73
CA ARG A 139 3.32 3.36 1.94
C ARG A 139 3.92 2.33 2.85
N LEU A 140 5.12 1.89 2.50
CA LEU A 140 5.93 1.02 3.35
C LEU A 140 7.20 1.75 3.77
N LEU A 141 7.56 1.58 5.04
CA LEU A 141 8.82 2.04 5.59
C LEU A 141 9.54 0.86 6.22
N ASP A 142 10.78 0.63 5.83
CA ASP A 142 11.67 -0.27 6.54
C ASP A 142 12.15 0.40 7.83
N VAL A 143 11.81 -0.17 8.98
CA VAL A 143 12.24 0.34 10.28
C VAL A 143 13.64 -0.16 10.62
N GLY A 144 14.06 -1.27 10.01
CA GLY A 144 15.35 -1.92 10.22
C GLY A 144 15.20 -3.39 10.63
N THR A 145 16.31 -3.96 11.08
CA THR A 145 16.42 -5.36 11.49
C THR A 145 16.66 -5.50 12.99
N ARG A 146 16.18 -6.61 13.54
CA ARG A 146 16.34 -7.01 14.95
C ARG A 146 16.79 -8.45 15.04
N HIS A 147 17.03 -8.95 16.25
CA HIS A 147 17.28 -10.37 16.47
C HIS A 147 16.02 -11.18 16.14
N ILE A 148 16.18 -12.43 15.69
CA ILE A 148 15.05 -13.28 15.28
C ILE A 148 14.03 -13.55 16.40
N ASP A 149 14.46 -13.52 17.65
CA ASP A 149 13.56 -13.71 18.80
C ASP A 149 12.51 -12.60 18.92
N ASP A 150 12.74 -11.44 18.32
CA ASP A 150 11.80 -10.31 18.31
C ASP A 150 10.71 -10.43 17.21
N CYS A 151 10.71 -11.51 16.43
CA CYS A 151 9.73 -11.78 15.36
C CYS A 151 8.47 -12.50 15.88
N GLN A 152 7.95 -12.07 17.04
CA GLN A 152 6.80 -12.66 17.74
C GLN A 152 5.84 -11.57 18.25
#